data_AF-A0A3M1CWW5-F1
#
_entry.id   AF-A0A3M1CWW5-F1
#
_cell.length_a   1.000
_cell.length_b   1.000
_cell.length_c   1.000
_cell.angle_alpha   90.00
_cell.angle_beta   90.00
_cell.angle_gamma   90.00
#
_symmetry.space_group_name_H-M   'P 1'
#
loop_
_entity.id
_entity.type
_entity.pdbx_description
1 polymer ?
#
loop_
_entity_poly.entity_id
_entity_poly.type
_entity_poly.pdbx_seq_one_letter_code
_entity_poly.pdbx_strand_id
1 'polypeptide(L)'
;MIALLLVALCGPARAYDQDEHEEVGRISYAAACARLEASASPWDPPGQAERRALVCGHVDTQADLFGQMAALAGDHARAPDELRTAEGRRRLNSLQHFLWLALGNDTHFFPEAPRVWARWHQVALDEALQAATAEGLEQVATIDDAVLVTAFGAHFLHDSHASGHMGFDRASSSAGASHTFHDYWNRKGRTVRDRRGAQWVTYGDGQLDRDVAAAGRARMIETATLAIEDVLRTFVEGRVDPRRQVEVWERLPYELVDASTFFVQGVLLPSVQASRDAIEPVDAFRRPARVSLAFETWFTTNRVVTDTDRIEPLSGMLVGAGFAFPIESVPMRAYAGVGVGRSGGGGGALVG
;
A
#
# COMPACT_ATOMS: atom_id res chain seq x y z
N MET A 1 -0.16 -26.66 -0.92
CA MET A 1 -0.19 -26.71 -2.40
C MET A 1 -1.56 -27.03 -3.07
N ILE A 2 -2.70 -27.06 -2.36
CA ILE A 2 -4.02 -27.41 -2.97
C ILE A 2 -4.97 -26.19 -3.16
N ALA A 3 -4.63 -25.00 -2.63
CA ALA A 3 -5.54 -23.85 -2.66
C ALA A 3 -5.38 -22.88 -3.86
N LEU A 4 -4.39 -23.06 -4.75
CA LEU A 4 -3.98 -22.01 -5.68
C LEU A 4 -4.34 -22.19 -7.17
N LEU A 5 -5.01 -23.28 -7.58
CA LEU A 5 -5.09 -23.65 -9.01
C LEU A 5 -6.31 -23.11 -9.81
N LEU A 6 -7.07 -22.13 -9.32
CA LEU A 6 -8.39 -21.76 -9.90
C LEU A 6 -8.56 -20.28 -10.30
N VAL A 7 -7.48 -19.58 -10.68
CA VAL A 7 -7.55 -18.15 -11.05
C VAL A 7 -7.78 -17.90 -12.56
N ALA A 8 -7.66 -18.90 -13.43
CA ALA A 8 -7.47 -18.69 -14.88
C ALA A 8 -8.72 -18.52 -15.80
N LEU A 9 -9.91 -18.10 -15.33
CA LEU A 9 -11.15 -18.20 -16.13
C LEU A 9 -12.02 -16.94 -16.35
N CYS A 10 -11.53 -15.72 -16.12
CA CYS A 10 -12.29 -14.49 -16.45
C CYS A 10 -11.59 -13.62 -17.51
N GLY A 11 -12.32 -13.21 -18.55
CA GLY A 11 -11.84 -12.32 -19.61
C GLY A 11 -11.66 -10.86 -19.16
N PRO A 12 -10.84 -10.05 -19.87
CA PRO A 12 -10.27 -8.83 -19.31
C PRO A 12 -11.18 -7.62 -19.53
N ALA A 13 -12.04 -7.32 -18.56
CA ALA A 13 -12.35 -5.93 -18.28
C ALA A 13 -11.15 -5.38 -17.51
N ARG A 14 -10.12 -4.87 -18.20
CA ARG A 14 -8.93 -4.30 -17.56
C ARG A 14 -9.31 -3.00 -16.86
N ALA A 15 -9.74 -3.12 -15.61
CA ALA A 15 -9.85 -2.00 -14.69
C ALA A 15 -8.43 -1.65 -14.25
N TYR A 16 -7.95 -0.48 -14.67
CA TYR A 16 -6.67 0.08 -14.27
C TYR A 16 -5.43 -0.78 -14.62
N ASP A 17 -4.22 -0.25 -14.44
CA ASP A 17 -2.99 -0.81 -14.99
C ASP A 17 -2.43 -2.01 -14.21
N GLN A 18 -3.27 -3.03 -14.09
CA GLN A 18 -2.94 -4.30 -13.46
C GLN A 18 -1.74 -4.96 -14.16
N ASP A 19 -1.60 -4.77 -15.47
CA ASP A 19 -0.50 -5.33 -16.25
C ASP A 19 0.85 -4.73 -15.78
N GLU A 20 0.93 -3.41 -15.55
CA GLU A 20 2.16 -2.76 -15.05
C GLU A 20 2.51 -3.20 -13.62
N HIS A 21 1.53 -3.29 -12.71
CA HIS A 21 1.77 -3.75 -11.33
C HIS A 21 2.18 -5.23 -11.29
N GLU A 22 1.53 -6.06 -12.10
CA GLU A 22 1.83 -7.49 -12.22
C GLU A 22 3.26 -7.68 -12.70
N GLU A 23 3.64 -6.98 -13.77
CA GLU A 23 4.96 -7.08 -14.35
C GLU A 23 6.06 -6.60 -13.39
N VAL A 24 5.85 -5.47 -12.71
CA VAL A 24 6.79 -4.95 -11.71
C VAL A 24 6.96 -5.94 -10.57
N GLY A 25 5.86 -6.47 -10.02
CA GLY A 25 5.91 -7.47 -8.96
C GLY A 25 6.66 -8.74 -9.40
N ARG A 26 6.36 -9.24 -10.59
CA ARG A 26 7.01 -10.43 -11.18
C ARG A 26 8.52 -10.23 -11.33
N ILE A 27 8.94 -9.11 -11.95
CA ILE A 27 10.37 -8.78 -12.09
C ILE A 27 11.03 -8.65 -10.72
N SER A 28 10.38 -7.98 -9.78
CA SER A 28 10.96 -7.70 -8.46
C SER A 28 11.18 -8.96 -7.64
N TYR A 29 10.23 -9.91 -7.65
CA TYR A 29 10.37 -11.21 -6.99
C TYR A 29 11.52 -12.03 -7.60
N ALA A 30 11.54 -12.16 -8.93
CA ALA A 30 12.59 -12.92 -9.63
C ALA A 30 13.99 -12.33 -9.36
N ALA A 31 14.12 -11.01 -9.38
CA ALA A 31 15.38 -10.33 -9.05
C ALA A 31 15.80 -10.55 -7.59
N ALA A 32 14.86 -10.55 -6.64
CA ALA A 32 15.16 -10.81 -5.23
C ALA A 32 15.65 -12.24 -5.01
N CYS A 33 15.02 -13.22 -5.66
CA CYS A 33 15.49 -14.60 -5.63
C CYS A 33 16.89 -14.74 -6.24
N ALA A 34 17.17 -14.08 -7.38
CA ALA A 34 18.51 -14.09 -7.97
C ALA A 34 19.58 -13.52 -7.01
N ARG A 35 19.28 -12.43 -6.28
CA ARG A 35 20.18 -11.84 -5.27
C ARG A 35 20.37 -12.74 -4.06
N LEU A 36 19.31 -13.41 -3.63
CA LEU A 36 19.33 -14.36 -2.52
C LEU A 36 20.21 -15.58 -2.85
N GLU A 37 20.04 -16.16 -4.04
CA GLU A 37 20.87 -17.27 -4.53
C GLU A 37 22.33 -16.83 -4.72
N ALA A 38 22.58 -15.65 -5.28
CA ALA A 38 23.93 -15.12 -5.46
C ALA A 38 24.66 -14.87 -4.12
N SER A 39 23.91 -14.71 -3.01
CA SER A 39 24.47 -14.53 -1.67
C SER A 39 24.72 -15.83 -0.90
N ALA A 40 24.38 -16.99 -1.48
CA ALA A 40 24.59 -18.28 -0.84
C ALA A 40 26.07 -18.55 -0.56
N SER A 41 26.36 -19.12 0.61
CA SER A 41 27.71 -19.49 1.02
C SER A 41 27.80 -20.99 1.31
N PRO A 42 28.93 -21.65 1.00
CA PRO A 42 29.20 -23.00 1.48
C PRO A 42 29.19 -23.13 3.01
N TRP A 43 29.32 -22.00 3.72
CA TRP A 43 29.34 -21.90 5.18
C TRP A 43 28.01 -21.43 5.78
N ASP A 44 26.95 -21.42 4.99
CA ASP A 44 25.63 -21.05 5.50
C ASP A 44 25.21 -21.99 6.64
N PRO A 45 24.54 -21.47 7.68
CA PRO A 45 23.95 -22.30 8.72
C PRO A 45 23.05 -23.41 8.16
N PRO A 46 22.98 -24.57 8.83
CA PRO A 46 22.07 -25.65 8.45
C PRO A 46 20.63 -25.14 8.23
N GLY A 47 19.97 -25.65 7.20
CA GLY A 47 18.59 -25.29 6.84
C GLY A 47 18.44 -24.02 6.00
N GLN A 48 19.44 -23.15 5.88
CA GLN A 48 19.32 -21.97 5.00
C GLN A 48 19.18 -22.33 3.52
N ALA A 49 19.93 -23.35 3.05
CA ALA A 49 19.82 -23.82 1.68
C ALA A 49 18.42 -24.40 1.36
N GLU A 50 17.83 -25.14 2.29
CA GLU A 50 16.47 -25.68 2.16
C GLU A 50 15.42 -24.56 2.15
N ARG A 51 15.54 -23.59 3.06
CA ARG A 51 14.65 -22.42 3.08
C ARG A 51 14.76 -21.58 1.82
N ARG A 52 15.96 -21.38 1.27
CA ARG A 52 16.13 -20.72 -0.04
C ARG A 52 15.42 -21.50 -1.15
N ALA A 53 15.63 -22.81 -1.22
CA ALA A 53 14.96 -23.66 -2.20
C ALA A 53 13.43 -23.60 -2.06
N LEU A 54 12.89 -23.42 -0.86
CA LEU A 54 11.45 -23.26 -0.65
C LEU A 54 10.89 -21.99 -1.29
N VAL A 55 11.59 -20.85 -1.17
CA VAL A 55 11.11 -19.55 -1.70
C VAL A 55 11.60 -19.22 -3.11
N CYS A 56 12.63 -19.90 -3.61
CA CYS A 56 13.21 -19.61 -4.93
C CYS A 56 13.33 -20.83 -5.86
N GLY A 57 12.94 -22.02 -5.41
CA GLY A 57 12.99 -23.25 -6.21
C GLY A 57 11.99 -23.28 -7.37
N HIS A 58 10.96 -22.43 -7.34
CA HIS A 58 9.94 -22.29 -8.38
C HIS A 58 9.75 -20.81 -8.75
N VAL A 59 10.87 -20.11 -8.97
CA VAL A 59 10.90 -18.64 -9.14
C VAL A 59 9.92 -18.11 -10.18
N ASP A 60 9.76 -18.77 -11.33
CA ASP A 60 8.85 -18.31 -12.39
C ASP A 60 7.39 -18.29 -11.88
N THR A 61 6.91 -19.41 -11.35
CA THR A 61 5.55 -19.52 -10.80
C THR A 61 5.33 -18.57 -9.62
N GLN A 62 6.31 -18.48 -8.72
CA GLN A 62 6.21 -17.63 -7.53
C GLN A 62 6.23 -16.14 -7.91
N ALA A 63 7.03 -15.75 -8.90
CA ALA A 63 7.06 -14.40 -9.43
C ALA A 63 5.75 -14.02 -10.12
N ASP A 64 5.18 -14.90 -10.94
CA ASP A 64 3.89 -14.67 -11.61
C ASP A 64 2.77 -14.45 -10.57
N LEU A 65 2.71 -15.32 -9.56
CA LEU A 65 1.74 -15.19 -8.47
C LEU A 65 1.95 -13.92 -7.66
N PHE A 66 3.19 -13.56 -7.34
CA PHE A 66 3.50 -12.33 -6.63
C PHE A 66 3.05 -11.10 -7.43
N GLY A 67 3.33 -11.07 -8.73
CA GLY A 67 2.86 -10.03 -9.64
C GLY A 67 1.34 -9.90 -9.63
N GLN A 68 0.62 -11.00 -9.88
CA GLN A 68 -0.84 -10.99 -9.89
C GLN A 68 -1.42 -10.49 -8.57
N MET A 69 -0.87 -10.91 -7.43
CA MET A 69 -1.36 -10.45 -6.13
C MET A 69 -1.05 -8.97 -5.88
N ALA A 70 0.10 -8.46 -6.33
CA ALA A 70 0.43 -7.04 -6.26
C ALA A 70 -0.50 -6.18 -7.15
N ALA A 71 -0.92 -6.70 -8.30
CA ALA A 71 -1.88 -6.03 -9.18
C ALA A 71 -3.32 -6.03 -8.64
N LEU A 72 -3.69 -7.06 -7.86
CA LEU A 72 -5.05 -7.21 -7.31
C LEU A 72 -5.26 -6.54 -5.95
N ALA A 73 -4.17 -6.34 -5.20
CA ALA A 73 -4.22 -5.74 -3.87
C ALA A 73 -4.55 -4.24 -3.90
N GLY A 74 -5.00 -3.69 -2.77
CA GLY A 74 -5.30 -2.26 -2.59
C GLY A 74 -6.61 -1.81 -3.27
N ASP A 75 -6.74 -2.05 -4.57
CA ASP A 75 -7.87 -1.60 -5.37
C ASP A 75 -9.15 -2.38 -5.08
N HIS A 76 -9.02 -3.64 -4.69
CA HIS A 76 -10.17 -4.54 -4.62
C HIS A 76 -10.25 -5.36 -3.33
N ALA A 77 -9.16 -5.34 -2.56
CA ALA A 77 -9.02 -6.06 -1.31
C ALA A 77 -8.50 -5.09 -0.23
N ARG A 78 -9.18 -5.06 0.92
CA ARG A 78 -8.81 -4.20 2.05
C ARG A 78 -7.71 -4.79 2.92
N ALA A 79 -7.54 -6.11 2.83
CA ALA A 79 -6.55 -6.87 3.57
C ALA A 79 -6.12 -8.11 2.74
N PRO A 80 -4.92 -8.68 3.01
CA PRO A 80 -4.38 -9.81 2.27
C PRO A 80 -5.29 -11.06 2.27
N ASP A 81 -6.02 -11.30 3.35
CA ASP A 81 -6.93 -12.44 3.50
C ASP A 81 -8.14 -12.36 2.56
N GLU A 82 -8.61 -11.15 2.23
CA GLU A 82 -9.73 -10.96 1.29
C GLU A 82 -9.41 -11.58 -0.09
N LEU A 83 -8.15 -11.54 -0.54
CA LEU A 83 -7.71 -12.12 -1.82
C LEU A 83 -7.95 -13.64 -1.92
N ARG A 84 -8.06 -14.33 -0.77
CA ARG A 84 -8.33 -15.77 -0.72
C ARG A 84 -9.82 -16.10 -0.75
N THR A 85 -10.66 -15.13 -0.40
CA THR A 85 -12.10 -15.34 -0.25
C THR A 85 -12.84 -15.27 -1.59
N ALA A 86 -13.98 -15.98 -1.68
CA ALA A 86 -14.86 -15.84 -2.84
C ALA A 86 -15.46 -14.43 -2.96
N GLU A 87 -15.60 -13.72 -1.83
CA GLU A 87 -16.08 -12.34 -1.81
C GLU A 87 -15.05 -11.36 -2.38
N GLY A 88 -13.79 -11.45 -1.94
CA GLY A 88 -12.70 -10.65 -2.51
C GLY A 88 -12.62 -10.84 -4.01
N ARG A 89 -12.64 -12.10 -4.48
CA ARG A 89 -12.69 -12.41 -5.93
C ARG A 89 -13.88 -11.77 -6.67
N ARG A 90 -15.06 -11.65 -6.04
CA ARG A 90 -16.20 -10.95 -6.65
C ARG A 90 -15.99 -9.44 -6.69
N ARG A 91 -15.36 -8.85 -5.67
CA ARG A 91 -15.06 -7.41 -5.61
C ARG A 91 -14.04 -6.99 -6.69
N LEU A 92 -13.08 -7.85 -7.04
CA LEU A 92 -12.14 -7.64 -8.14
C LEU A 92 -12.83 -7.29 -9.47
N ASN A 93 -14.06 -7.78 -9.68
CA ASN A 93 -14.77 -7.67 -10.95
C ASN A 93 -15.86 -6.59 -10.96
N SER A 94 -15.92 -5.70 -9.96
CA SER A 94 -17.01 -4.72 -9.80
C SER A 94 -16.64 -3.29 -10.25
N LEU A 95 -17.32 -2.81 -11.29
CA LEU A 95 -17.18 -1.43 -11.81
C LEU A 95 -17.65 -0.35 -10.81
N GLN A 96 -18.55 -0.69 -9.89
CA GLN A 96 -19.02 0.23 -8.83
C GLN A 96 -17.92 0.49 -7.78
N HIS A 97 -17.00 -0.46 -7.59
CA HIS A 97 -15.87 -0.29 -6.68
C HIS A 97 -14.86 0.72 -7.22
N PHE A 98 -14.66 0.74 -8.55
CA PHE A 98 -13.72 1.63 -9.24
C PHE A 98 -13.98 3.13 -8.99
N LEU A 99 -15.24 3.58 -9.11
CA LEU A 99 -15.59 4.99 -8.83
C LEU A 99 -15.39 5.36 -7.35
N TRP A 100 -15.50 4.38 -6.46
CA TRP A 100 -15.32 4.57 -5.02
C TRP A 100 -13.83 4.67 -4.65
N LEU A 101 -12.95 3.95 -5.35
CA LEU A 101 -11.50 4.03 -5.15
C LEU A 101 -10.96 5.44 -5.39
N ALA A 102 -11.36 6.06 -6.51
CA ALA A 102 -10.96 7.43 -6.85
C ALA A 102 -11.47 8.51 -5.85
N LEU A 103 -12.45 8.17 -5.01
CA LEU A 103 -13.16 9.10 -4.13
C LEU A 103 -12.87 8.93 -2.64
N GLY A 104 -12.56 7.71 -2.19
CA GLY A 104 -12.50 7.40 -0.77
C GLY A 104 -11.31 6.55 -0.35
N ASN A 105 -10.42 6.18 -1.28
CA ASN A 105 -9.28 5.34 -0.94
C ASN A 105 -8.01 6.16 -0.73
N ASP A 106 -8.02 6.99 0.32
CA ASP A 106 -6.88 7.83 0.71
C ASP A 106 -5.59 7.02 0.90
N THR A 107 -5.70 5.72 1.17
CA THR A 107 -4.54 4.84 1.42
C THR A 107 -3.66 4.59 0.20
N HIS A 108 -4.12 4.84 -1.03
CA HIS A 108 -3.32 4.71 -2.26
C HIS A 108 -2.49 5.94 -2.59
N PHE A 109 -2.75 7.04 -1.89
CA PHE A 109 -2.17 8.33 -2.24
C PHE A 109 -1.14 8.75 -1.20
N PHE A 110 -0.18 9.58 -1.60
CA PHE A 110 0.73 10.18 -0.63
C PHE A 110 -0.02 11.10 0.33
N PRO A 111 0.36 11.10 1.62
CA PRO A 111 1.48 10.37 2.22
C PRO A 111 1.11 8.98 2.78
N GLU A 112 -0.10 8.47 2.55
CA GLU A 112 -0.58 7.23 3.17
C GLU A 112 -0.05 5.96 2.51
N ALA A 113 0.06 5.91 1.18
CA ALA A 113 0.57 4.73 0.46
C ALA A 113 1.88 4.17 1.04
N PRO A 114 2.95 4.96 1.25
CA PRO A 114 4.18 4.41 1.83
C PRO A 114 3.99 3.97 3.29
N ARG A 115 3.07 4.57 4.05
CA ARG A 115 2.75 4.13 5.42
C ARG A 115 2.00 2.80 5.43
N VAL A 116 1.10 2.59 4.47
CA VAL A 116 0.34 1.35 4.32
C VAL A 116 1.28 0.22 3.92
N TRP A 117 2.13 0.45 2.92
CA TRP A 117 3.20 -0.49 2.56
C TRP A 117 4.01 -0.89 3.79
N ALA A 118 4.51 0.09 4.56
CA ALA A 118 5.38 -0.20 5.70
C ALA A 118 4.70 -1.01 6.80
N ARG A 119 3.39 -0.80 7.04
CA ARG A 119 2.62 -1.63 7.97
C ARG A 119 2.57 -3.08 7.51
N TRP A 120 2.25 -3.32 6.24
CA TRP A 120 2.19 -4.68 5.70
C TRP A 120 3.57 -5.33 5.58
N HIS A 121 4.60 -4.55 5.27
CA HIS A 121 5.98 -5.02 5.29
C HIS A 121 6.38 -5.54 6.67
N GLN A 122 6.01 -4.83 7.74
CA GLN A 122 6.27 -5.30 9.10
C GLN A 122 5.52 -6.61 9.43
N VAL A 123 4.26 -6.74 9.01
CA VAL A 123 3.50 -7.99 9.19
C VAL A 123 4.18 -9.14 8.45
N ALA A 124 4.59 -8.92 7.19
CA ALA A 124 5.29 -9.93 6.40
C ALA A 124 6.62 -10.36 7.03
N LEU A 125 7.37 -9.42 7.62
CA LEU A 125 8.60 -9.74 8.35
C LEU A 125 8.34 -10.61 9.59
N ASP A 126 7.27 -10.30 10.33
CA ASP A 126 6.87 -11.08 11.50
C ASP A 126 6.44 -12.50 11.12
N GLU A 127 5.71 -12.66 10.01
CA GLU A 127 5.32 -13.97 9.46
C GLU A 127 6.52 -14.75 8.91
N ALA A 128 7.44 -14.09 8.18
CA ALA A 128 8.67 -14.71 7.69
C ALA A 128 9.54 -15.22 8.85
N LEU A 129 9.62 -14.48 9.96
CA LEU A 129 10.32 -14.91 11.17
C LEU A 129 9.63 -16.10 11.86
N GLN A 130 8.29 -16.14 11.87
CA GLN A 130 7.55 -17.30 12.36
C GLN A 130 7.82 -18.53 11.49
N ALA A 131 7.70 -18.40 10.17
CA ALA A 131 8.00 -19.46 9.21
C ALA A 131 9.42 -20.02 9.36
N ALA A 132 10.39 -19.14 9.66
CA ALA A 132 11.79 -19.52 9.88
C ALA A 132 12.01 -20.49 11.05
N THR A 133 11.05 -20.56 11.98
CA THR A 133 11.07 -21.44 13.16
C THR A 133 10.08 -22.60 13.10
N ALA A 134 9.15 -22.56 12.14
CA ALA A 134 8.20 -23.63 11.90
C ALA A 134 8.85 -24.78 11.11
N GLU A 135 8.16 -25.93 11.06
CA GLU A 135 8.62 -27.13 10.35
C GLU A 135 7.51 -27.71 9.45
N GLY A 136 7.90 -28.48 8.44
CA GLY A 136 6.97 -29.21 7.58
C GLY A 136 5.96 -28.31 6.86
N LEU A 137 4.69 -28.74 6.83
CA LEU A 137 3.64 -28.01 6.11
C LEU A 137 3.31 -26.64 6.72
N GLU A 138 3.54 -26.45 8.01
CA GLU A 138 3.32 -25.17 8.68
C GLU A 138 4.32 -24.13 8.17
N GLN A 139 5.60 -24.48 8.07
CA GLN A 139 6.62 -23.60 7.49
C GLN A 139 6.24 -23.12 6.09
N VAL A 140 5.79 -24.04 5.23
CA VAL A 140 5.37 -23.71 3.86
C VAL A 140 4.16 -22.77 3.87
N ALA A 141 3.14 -23.06 4.67
CA ALA A 141 1.95 -22.21 4.75
C ALA A 141 2.28 -20.80 5.27
N THR A 142 3.11 -20.69 6.31
CA THR A 142 3.45 -19.39 6.91
C THR A 142 4.35 -18.55 6.01
N ILE A 143 5.28 -19.14 5.24
CA ILE A 143 6.06 -18.36 4.27
C ILE A 143 5.22 -17.94 3.05
N ASP A 144 4.27 -18.78 2.62
CA ASP A 144 3.30 -18.41 1.57
C ASP A 144 2.42 -17.23 2.04
N ASP A 145 2.03 -17.20 3.32
CA ASP A 145 1.33 -16.07 3.94
C ASP A 145 2.20 -14.80 3.90
N ALA A 146 3.46 -14.88 4.35
CA ALA A 146 4.37 -13.73 4.35
C ALA A 146 4.60 -13.16 2.94
N VAL A 147 4.77 -14.02 1.95
CA VAL A 147 4.91 -13.61 0.53
C VAL A 147 3.63 -12.95 0.03
N LEU A 148 2.45 -13.49 0.38
CA LEU A 148 1.17 -12.87 0.04
C LEU A 148 1.00 -11.48 0.67
N VAL A 149 1.29 -11.34 1.97
CA VAL A 149 1.21 -10.05 2.66
C VAL A 149 2.18 -9.04 2.03
N THR A 150 3.37 -9.51 1.61
CA THR A 150 4.34 -8.67 0.90
C THR A 150 3.82 -8.23 -0.46
N ALA A 151 3.23 -9.13 -1.25
CA ALA A 151 2.63 -8.78 -2.54
C ALA A 151 1.49 -7.77 -2.35
N PHE A 152 0.67 -7.96 -1.32
CA PHE A 152 -0.38 -7.00 -0.97
C PHE A 152 0.18 -5.62 -0.63
N GLY A 153 1.24 -5.56 0.18
CA GLY A 153 1.95 -4.32 0.50
C GLY A 153 2.64 -3.69 -0.72
N ALA A 154 3.12 -4.49 -1.67
CA ALA A 154 3.85 -4.03 -2.85
C ALA A 154 2.98 -3.14 -3.75
N HIS A 155 1.66 -3.37 -3.78
CA HIS A 155 0.72 -2.46 -4.46
C HIS A 155 0.89 -1.01 -3.99
N PHE A 156 0.82 -0.78 -2.68
CA PHE A 156 0.98 0.57 -2.10
C PHE A 156 2.40 1.12 -2.27
N LEU A 157 3.40 0.25 -2.39
CA LEU A 157 4.76 0.66 -2.74
C LEU A 157 4.82 1.15 -4.19
N HIS A 158 4.15 0.48 -5.13
CA HIS A 158 4.06 0.92 -6.52
C HIS A 158 3.31 2.26 -6.63
N ASP A 159 2.19 2.40 -5.92
CA ASP A 159 1.46 3.66 -5.80
C ASP A 159 2.33 4.78 -5.21
N SER A 160 3.25 4.42 -4.32
CA SER A 160 4.24 5.36 -3.77
C SER A 160 5.24 5.85 -4.82
N HIS A 161 5.26 5.28 -6.02
CA HIS A 161 6.01 5.79 -7.16
C HIS A 161 5.13 6.48 -8.22
N ALA A 162 3.80 6.39 -8.14
CA ALA A 162 2.91 6.98 -9.12
C ALA A 162 2.80 8.52 -8.98
N SER A 163 3.18 9.26 -10.02
CA SER A 163 3.22 10.73 -9.97
C SER A 163 1.86 11.41 -9.73
N GLY A 164 0.76 10.83 -10.22
CA GLY A 164 -0.61 11.27 -10.00
C GLY A 164 -1.10 11.01 -8.57
N HIS A 165 -0.38 10.18 -7.80
CA HIS A 165 -0.71 9.86 -6.41
C HIS A 165 -0.10 10.85 -5.42
N MET A 166 0.68 11.83 -5.89
CA MET A 166 1.43 12.76 -5.04
C MET A 166 0.85 14.18 -5.07
N GLY A 167 0.90 14.89 -3.93
CA GLY A 167 0.75 16.35 -3.88
C GLY A 167 -0.60 16.91 -4.35
N PHE A 168 -1.70 16.23 -4.08
CA PHE A 168 -3.06 16.72 -4.33
C PHE A 168 -3.96 16.50 -3.12
N ASP A 169 -4.62 17.56 -2.68
CA ASP A 169 -5.55 17.52 -1.56
C ASP A 169 -6.90 16.94 -2.00
N ARG A 170 -7.00 15.61 -1.97
CA ARG A 170 -8.20 14.87 -2.36
C ARG A 170 -9.36 15.12 -1.41
N ALA A 171 -9.08 15.30 -0.12
CA ALA A 171 -10.11 15.49 0.90
C ALA A 171 -10.91 16.79 0.70
N SER A 172 -10.28 17.82 0.13
CA SER A 172 -10.94 19.09 -0.20
C SER A 172 -11.36 19.24 -1.67
N SER A 173 -11.16 18.21 -2.50
CA SER A 173 -11.38 18.25 -3.95
C SER A 173 -12.56 17.40 -4.40
N SER A 174 -13.12 17.70 -5.58
CA SER A 174 -14.14 16.86 -6.20
C SER A 174 -13.52 15.62 -6.86
N ALA A 175 -14.31 14.55 -7.02
CA ALA A 175 -13.91 13.34 -7.75
C ALA A 175 -13.28 13.65 -9.12
N GLY A 176 -13.93 14.53 -9.88
CA GLY A 176 -13.49 14.91 -11.22
C GLY A 176 -12.17 15.67 -11.21
N ALA A 177 -11.93 16.52 -10.21
CA ALA A 177 -10.66 17.21 -10.05
C ALA A 177 -9.54 16.23 -9.65
N SER A 178 -9.80 15.32 -8.71
CA SER A 178 -8.88 14.25 -8.31
C SER A 178 -8.47 13.38 -9.49
N HIS A 179 -9.45 12.89 -10.26
CA HIS A 179 -9.21 12.07 -11.44
C HIS A 179 -8.44 12.84 -12.53
N THR A 180 -8.81 14.09 -12.80
CA THR A 180 -8.11 14.92 -13.81
C THR A 180 -6.67 15.19 -13.42
N PHE A 181 -6.40 15.52 -12.15
CA PHE A 181 -5.06 15.71 -11.63
C PHE A 181 -4.22 14.44 -11.78
N HIS A 182 -4.80 13.32 -11.36
CA HIS A 182 -4.18 12.01 -11.39
C HIS A 182 -3.76 11.60 -12.81
N ASP A 183 -4.68 11.59 -13.77
CA ASP A 183 -4.39 11.21 -15.16
C ASP A 183 -3.40 12.16 -15.82
N TYR A 184 -3.52 13.46 -15.51
CA TYR A 184 -2.61 14.46 -16.06
C TYR A 184 -1.18 14.18 -15.62
N TRP A 185 -0.96 13.98 -14.31
CA TRP A 185 0.38 13.79 -13.78
C TRP A 185 0.94 12.42 -14.07
N ASN A 186 0.16 11.33 -14.01
CA ASN A 186 0.62 9.99 -14.43
C ASN A 186 1.20 10.04 -15.85
N ARG A 187 0.53 10.73 -16.78
CA ARG A 187 1.00 10.87 -18.18
C ARG A 187 2.16 11.85 -18.37
N LYS A 188 2.21 12.94 -17.61
CA LYS A 188 3.25 13.98 -17.74
C LYS A 188 4.54 13.64 -16.99
N GLY A 189 4.42 12.86 -15.93
CA GLY A 189 5.48 12.59 -14.98
C GLY A 189 5.78 13.79 -14.08
N ARG A 190 6.48 13.53 -12.98
CA ARG A 190 6.92 14.54 -12.01
C ARG A 190 8.34 14.24 -11.54
N THR A 191 9.15 15.28 -11.37
CA THR A 191 10.48 15.16 -10.77
C THR A 191 10.34 14.91 -9.27
N VAL A 192 10.83 13.76 -8.82
CA VAL A 192 10.88 13.37 -7.41
C VAL A 192 12.32 13.25 -6.93
N ARG A 193 12.50 13.29 -5.61
CA ARG A 193 13.76 13.05 -4.92
C ARG A 193 13.56 12.06 -3.78
N ASP A 194 14.48 11.10 -3.64
CA ASP A 194 14.53 10.20 -2.47
C ASP A 194 15.35 10.82 -1.31
N ARG A 195 15.41 10.12 -0.17
CA ARG A 195 16.16 10.62 1.00
C ARG A 195 17.68 10.59 0.81
N ARG A 196 18.18 9.83 -0.16
CA ARG A 196 19.59 9.78 -0.56
C ARG A 196 19.97 10.90 -1.52
N GLY A 197 19.00 11.72 -1.93
CA GLY A 197 19.20 12.84 -2.84
C GLY A 197 19.17 12.45 -4.32
N ALA A 198 18.89 11.19 -4.66
CA ALA A 198 18.72 10.78 -6.05
C ALA A 198 17.43 11.39 -6.60
N GLN A 199 17.48 11.89 -7.83
CA GLN A 199 16.36 12.52 -8.52
C GLN A 199 16.02 11.77 -9.79
N TRP A 200 14.73 11.65 -10.09
CA TRP A 200 14.23 11.08 -11.34
C TRP A 200 12.85 11.63 -11.68
N VAL A 201 12.42 11.46 -12.92
CA VAL A 201 11.03 11.68 -13.31
C VAL A 201 10.29 10.38 -13.09
N THR A 202 9.29 10.42 -12.21
CA THR A 202 8.37 9.29 -12.03
C THR A 202 7.11 9.56 -12.84
N TYR A 203 6.61 8.51 -13.50
CA TYR A 203 5.29 8.52 -14.15
C TYR A 203 4.33 7.78 -13.21
N GLY A 204 3.17 7.38 -13.70
CA GLY A 204 2.34 6.45 -12.94
C GLY A 204 1.52 5.62 -13.90
N ASP A 205 0.40 5.15 -13.40
CA ASP A 205 -0.37 4.08 -14.01
C ASP A 205 -0.80 4.44 -15.45
N GLY A 206 -0.71 3.45 -16.33
CA GLY A 206 -0.89 3.59 -17.77
C GLY A 206 0.38 3.97 -18.52
N GLN A 207 1.50 4.21 -17.83
CA GLN A 207 2.63 4.98 -18.38
C GLN A 207 4.02 4.45 -18.00
N LEU A 208 4.13 3.44 -17.15
CA LEU A 208 5.41 2.84 -16.75
C LEU A 208 6.10 2.12 -17.90
N ASP A 209 5.37 1.52 -18.84
CA ASP A 209 5.95 0.80 -19.98
C ASP A 209 6.47 1.71 -21.11
N ARG A 210 6.37 3.03 -20.96
CA ARG A 210 6.90 3.99 -21.93
C ARG A 210 8.41 4.15 -21.75
N ASP A 211 9.15 4.32 -22.85
CA ASP A 211 10.60 4.56 -22.81
C ASP A 211 10.99 5.73 -21.89
N VAL A 212 10.18 6.78 -21.88
CA VAL A 212 10.39 7.97 -21.02
C VAL A 212 10.31 7.65 -19.53
N ALA A 213 9.58 6.58 -19.16
CA ALA A 213 9.41 6.13 -17.78
C ALA A 213 10.47 5.12 -17.34
N ALA A 214 11.37 4.66 -18.23
CA ALA A 214 12.34 3.61 -17.93
C ALA A 214 13.18 3.88 -16.66
N ALA A 215 13.63 5.12 -16.45
CA ALA A 215 14.39 5.49 -15.26
C ALA A 215 13.55 5.41 -13.97
N GLY A 216 12.31 5.90 -14.00
CA GLY A 216 11.39 5.83 -12.86
C GLY A 216 10.93 4.41 -12.56
N ARG A 217 10.61 3.63 -13.61
CA ARG A 217 10.26 2.21 -13.51
C ARG A 217 11.41 1.40 -12.94
N ALA A 218 12.64 1.61 -13.38
CA ALA A 218 13.81 0.94 -12.82
C ALA A 218 14.01 1.24 -11.33
N ARG A 219 13.74 2.48 -10.89
CA ARG A 219 13.76 2.85 -9.46
C ARG A 219 12.69 2.12 -8.67
N MET A 220 11.46 2.08 -9.18
CA MET A 220 10.36 1.38 -8.53
C MET A 220 10.64 -0.12 -8.41
N ILE A 221 11.09 -0.76 -9.49
CA ILE A 221 11.46 -2.19 -9.50
C ILE A 221 12.56 -2.45 -8.47
N GLU A 222 13.60 -1.63 -8.41
CA GLU A 222 14.68 -1.79 -7.42
C GLU A 222 14.15 -1.68 -5.98
N THR A 223 13.32 -0.69 -5.69
CA THR A 223 12.71 -0.51 -4.36
C THR A 223 11.82 -1.71 -4.00
N ALA A 224 11.00 -2.18 -4.94
CA ALA A 224 10.14 -3.35 -4.76
C ALA A 224 10.95 -4.65 -4.58
N THR A 225 12.04 -4.84 -5.34
CA THR A 225 12.99 -5.96 -5.19
C THR A 225 13.58 -5.98 -3.79
N LEU A 226 14.03 -4.84 -3.28
CA LEU A 226 14.61 -4.76 -1.93
C LEU A 226 13.58 -5.06 -0.84
N ALA A 227 12.32 -4.65 -1.03
CA ALA A 227 11.25 -4.95 -0.09
C ALA A 227 11.00 -6.46 0.01
N ILE A 228 10.76 -7.16 -1.11
CA ILE A 228 10.57 -8.62 -1.07
C ILE A 228 11.84 -9.36 -0.66
N GLU A 229 13.03 -8.90 -1.08
CA GLU A 229 14.31 -9.46 -0.65
C GLU A 229 14.47 -9.44 0.88
N ASP A 230 14.04 -8.38 1.57
CA ASP A 230 14.10 -8.30 3.03
C ASP A 230 13.25 -9.38 3.72
N VAL A 231 12.06 -9.66 3.19
CA VAL A 231 11.17 -10.72 3.70
C VAL A 231 11.76 -12.11 3.43
N LEU A 232 12.21 -12.37 2.20
CA LEU A 232 12.82 -13.65 1.84
C LEU A 232 14.09 -13.92 2.66
N ARG A 233 14.94 -12.91 2.83
CA ARG A 233 16.14 -13.02 3.67
C ARG A 233 15.78 -13.19 5.14
N THR A 234 14.75 -12.54 5.64
CA THR A 234 14.30 -12.73 7.03
C THR A 234 13.92 -14.19 7.29
N PHE A 235 13.19 -14.80 6.36
CA PHE A 235 12.85 -16.22 6.43
C PHE A 235 14.10 -17.13 6.38
N VAL A 236 14.97 -16.92 5.41
CA VAL A 236 16.18 -17.74 5.18
C VAL A 236 17.18 -17.60 6.31
N GLU A 237 17.41 -16.38 6.80
CA GLU A 237 18.40 -16.08 7.83
C GLU A 237 17.84 -16.31 9.25
N GLY A 238 16.51 -16.37 9.40
CA GLY A 238 15.84 -16.48 10.70
C GLY A 238 16.01 -15.24 11.58
N ARG A 239 16.22 -14.07 10.97
CA ARG A 239 16.39 -12.78 11.67
C ARG A 239 16.02 -11.61 10.76
N VAL A 240 15.48 -10.56 11.36
CA VAL A 240 15.26 -9.26 10.70
C VAL A 240 16.57 -8.46 10.66
N ASP A 241 16.88 -7.79 9.56
CA ASP A 241 17.96 -6.79 9.48
C ASP A 241 17.37 -5.39 9.30
N PRO A 242 17.36 -4.55 10.35
CA PRO A 242 16.78 -3.20 10.27
C PRO A 242 17.39 -2.33 9.17
N ARG A 243 18.64 -2.60 8.74
CA ARG A 243 19.28 -1.83 7.67
C ARG A 243 18.59 -2.02 6.33
N ARG A 244 18.03 -3.21 6.05
CA ARG A 244 17.28 -3.47 4.82
C ARG A 244 15.97 -2.68 4.77
N GLN A 245 15.28 -2.55 5.89
CA GLN A 245 14.07 -1.73 5.98
C GLN A 245 14.36 -0.24 5.75
N VAL A 246 15.38 0.29 6.43
CA VAL A 246 15.85 1.68 6.22
C VAL A 246 16.22 1.89 4.76
N GLU A 247 16.88 0.90 4.16
CA GLU A 247 17.32 0.95 2.79
C GLU A 247 16.16 1.07 1.77
N VAL A 248 15.03 0.41 2.01
CA VAL A 248 13.81 0.57 1.18
C VAL A 248 13.21 1.97 1.39
N TRP A 249 13.06 2.39 2.65
CA TRP A 249 12.53 3.71 3.01
C TRP A 249 13.32 4.87 2.39
N GLU A 250 14.63 4.72 2.33
CA GLU A 250 15.52 5.74 1.77
C GLU A 250 15.41 5.91 0.26
N ARG A 251 14.85 4.91 -0.45
CA ARG A 251 14.65 4.92 -1.92
C ARG A 251 13.25 5.36 -2.36
N LEU A 252 12.28 5.41 -1.45
CA LEU A 252 10.94 5.89 -1.78
C LEU A 252 10.98 7.37 -2.17
N PRO A 253 10.11 7.83 -3.10
CA PRO A 253 9.89 9.24 -3.34
C PRO A 253 9.56 9.95 -2.03
N TYR A 254 10.37 10.95 -1.69
CA TYR A 254 10.25 11.70 -0.45
C TYR A 254 9.80 13.14 -0.72
N GLU A 255 10.26 13.73 -1.82
CA GLU A 255 10.00 15.13 -2.15
C GLU A 255 9.69 15.32 -3.63
N LEU A 256 8.72 16.19 -3.91
CA LEU A 256 8.44 16.71 -5.24
C LEU A 256 9.35 17.90 -5.51
N VAL A 257 10.26 17.76 -6.48
CA VAL A 257 11.27 18.78 -6.79
C VAL A 257 10.66 19.95 -7.55
N ASP A 258 9.73 19.67 -8.46
CA ASP A 258 9.00 20.66 -9.24
C ASP A 258 7.53 20.72 -8.80
N ALA A 259 7.26 21.51 -7.77
CA ALA A 259 5.90 21.92 -7.40
C ALA A 259 5.37 22.95 -8.42
N SER A 260 5.32 22.57 -9.70
CA SER A 260 4.72 23.40 -10.74
C SER A 260 3.20 23.51 -10.50
N THR A 261 2.66 24.70 -10.72
CA THR A 261 1.24 24.97 -10.58
C THR A 261 0.44 24.30 -11.69
N PHE A 262 -0.69 23.68 -11.32
CA PHE A 262 -1.60 23.01 -12.25
C PHE A 262 -2.84 23.87 -12.51
N PHE A 263 -3.25 23.96 -13.78
CA PHE A 263 -4.43 24.71 -14.19
C PHE A 263 -5.56 23.75 -14.56
N VAL A 264 -6.69 23.84 -13.86
CA VAL A 264 -7.93 23.13 -14.23
C VAL A 264 -8.96 24.17 -14.63
N GLN A 265 -9.43 24.12 -15.89
CA GLN A 265 -10.51 24.98 -16.39
C GLN A 265 -10.28 26.50 -16.15
N GLY A 266 -9.05 26.97 -16.26
CA GLY A 266 -8.69 28.38 -16.05
C GLY A 266 -8.53 28.80 -14.58
N VAL A 267 -8.70 27.88 -13.63
CA VAL A 267 -8.42 28.11 -12.21
C VAL A 267 -7.02 27.58 -11.89
N LEU A 268 -6.17 28.45 -11.34
CA LEU A 268 -4.87 28.09 -10.77
C LEU A 268 -5.12 27.38 -9.45
N LEU A 269 -4.87 26.08 -9.38
CA LEU A 269 -4.87 25.35 -8.11
C LEU A 269 -3.46 25.40 -7.50
N PRO A 270 -3.29 25.88 -6.27
CA PRO A 270 -1.98 25.85 -5.63
C PRO A 270 -1.55 24.39 -5.47
N SER A 271 -0.35 24.06 -5.95
CA SER A 271 0.33 22.82 -5.58
C SER A 271 0.59 22.88 -4.08
N VAL A 272 -0.11 22.07 -3.29
CA VAL A 272 0.24 21.87 -1.89
C VAL A 272 1.58 21.15 -1.89
N GLN A 273 2.64 21.81 -1.44
CA GLN A 273 3.87 21.12 -1.09
C GLN A 273 3.49 20.08 -0.04
N ALA A 274 3.61 18.79 -0.37
CA ALA A 274 3.57 17.73 0.64
C ALA A 274 4.61 18.14 1.69
N SER A 275 4.16 18.49 2.90
CA SER A 275 5.08 19.05 3.89
C SER A 275 6.16 18.00 4.15
N ARG A 276 7.42 18.45 4.24
CA ARG A 276 8.56 17.59 4.58
C ARG A 276 8.33 16.82 5.89
N ASP A 277 7.44 17.33 6.75
CA ASP A 277 7.11 16.76 8.05
C ASP A 277 6.08 15.60 7.98
N ALA A 278 5.50 15.32 6.81
CA ALA A 278 4.47 14.28 6.66
C ALA A 278 5.05 12.86 6.49
N ILE A 279 6.36 12.70 6.36
CA ILE A 279 7.00 11.39 6.19
C ILE A 279 8.13 11.29 7.19
N GLU A 280 7.81 11.14 8.48
CA GLU A 280 8.77 10.74 9.51
C GLU A 280 8.94 9.21 9.47
N PRO A 281 10.18 8.67 9.56
CA PRO A 281 10.38 7.23 9.67
C PRO A 281 9.71 6.70 10.95
N VAL A 282 9.23 5.46 10.86
CA VAL A 282 8.42 4.71 11.83
C VAL A 282 9.17 4.40 13.16
N ASP A 283 10.19 5.16 13.54
CA ASP A 283 10.85 5.09 14.85
C ASP A 283 9.89 5.36 16.03
N ALA A 284 8.65 5.75 15.75
CA ALA A 284 7.55 5.88 16.70
C ALA A 284 6.74 4.59 16.97
N PHE A 285 6.87 3.51 16.19
CA PHE A 285 6.18 2.24 16.46
C PHE A 285 7.06 1.27 17.25
N ARG A 286 7.48 1.68 18.45
CA ARG A 286 7.80 0.70 19.49
C ARG A 286 6.51 -0.04 19.83
N ARG A 287 6.43 -1.31 19.41
CA ARG A 287 5.46 -2.37 19.78
C ARG A 287 4.08 -1.85 20.24
N PRO A 288 2.97 -2.04 19.50
CA PRO A 288 1.69 -2.06 20.18
C PRO A 288 1.76 -3.15 21.26
N ALA A 289 1.49 -2.75 22.51
CA ALA A 289 1.20 -3.70 23.58
C ALA A 289 0.15 -4.67 23.04
N ARG A 290 0.33 -5.97 23.32
CA ARG A 290 -0.60 -7.04 22.99
C ARG A 290 -2.04 -6.54 23.20
N VAL A 291 -2.80 -6.37 22.11
CA VAL A 291 -4.23 -6.18 22.22
C VAL A 291 -4.78 -7.54 22.62
N SER A 292 -4.93 -7.74 23.92
CA SER A 292 -5.80 -8.79 24.43
C SER A 292 -7.19 -8.55 23.84
N LEU A 293 -7.71 -9.53 23.10
CA LEU A 293 -9.12 -9.58 22.75
C LEU A 293 -9.95 -9.42 24.03
N ALA A 294 -10.54 -8.25 24.22
CA ALA A 294 -11.62 -8.06 25.18
C ALA A 294 -12.93 -8.32 24.41
N PHE A 295 -13.61 -9.40 24.77
CA PHE A 295 -15.00 -9.64 24.40
C PHE A 295 -15.86 -8.54 25.00
N GLU A 296 -16.55 -7.75 24.18
CA GLU A 296 -17.70 -6.96 24.63
C GLU A 296 -18.98 -7.76 24.44
N THR A 297 -19.66 -8.02 25.56
CA THR A 297 -21.00 -8.60 25.64
C THR A 297 -22.06 -7.56 25.25
N TRP A 298 -22.95 -7.92 24.34
CA TRP A 298 -24.09 -7.11 23.93
C TRP A 298 -25.25 -7.22 24.93
N PHE A 299 -25.83 -6.09 25.33
CA PHE A 299 -27.17 -6.04 25.93
C PHE A 299 -28.17 -5.51 24.90
N THR A 300 -29.17 -6.32 24.57
CA THR A 300 -30.32 -5.95 23.74
C THR A 300 -31.40 -5.26 24.57
N THR A 301 -31.96 -4.17 24.06
CA THR A 301 -33.37 -3.81 24.29
C THR A 301 -34.03 -3.36 22.99
N ASN A 302 -34.93 -4.20 22.48
CA ASN A 302 -35.88 -3.82 21.44
C ASN A 302 -37.06 -3.09 22.08
N ARG A 303 -37.45 -1.94 21.55
CA ARG A 303 -38.86 -1.51 21.55
C ARG A 303 -39.17 -0.60 20.37
N VAL A 304 -39.93 -1.15 19.43
CA VAL A 304 -40.67 -0.44 18.39
C VAL A 304 -41.95 0.11 19.00
N VAL A 305 -42.24 1.40 18.81
CA VAL A 305 -43.60 1.93 18.81
C VAL A 305 -43.69 2.95 17.67
N THR A 306 -44.60 2.67 16.74
CA THR A 306 -45.03 3.49 15.61
C THR A 306 -45.92 4.64 16.10
N ASP A 307 -45.82 5.82 15.46
CA ASP A 307 -47.00 6.67 15.33
C ASP A 307 -46.98 7.47 14.02
N THR A 308 -48.14 7.51 13.40
CA THR A 308 -48.50 8.12 12.13
C THR A 308 -48.97 9.56 12.34
N ASP A 309 -48.63 10.47 11.41
CA ASP A 309 -49.56 11.47 10.84
C ASP A 309 -48.81 12.61 10.12
N ARG A 310 -48.92 12.65 8.78
CA ARG A 310 -49.43 13.79 7.98
C ARG A 310 -49.05 13.69 6.49
N ILE A 311 -50.09 13.90 5.67
CA ILE A 311 -50.18 13.98 4.20
C ILE A 311 -50.35 15.49 3.89
N GLU A 312 -49.63 16.22 3.02
CA GLU A 312 -49.57 16.32 1.54
C GLU A 312 -48.57 17.47 1.16
N PRO A 313 -48.28 17.82 -0.12
CA PRO A 313 -47.86 17.01 -1.26
C PRO A 313 -46.56 17.54 -1.93
N LEU A 314 -45.80 16.63 -2.55
CA LEU A 314 -44.65 16.93 -3.43
C LEU A 314 -45.05 16.71 -4.89
N SER A 315 -44.87 17.73 -5.72
CA SER A 315 -44.70 17.57 -7.17
C SER A 315 -43.19 17.52 -7.45
N GLY A 316 -42.69 16.40 -7.97
CA GLY A 316 -41.27 16.24 -8.30
C GLY A 316 -40.81 14.80 -8.26
N MET A 317 -41.34 14.01 -9.19
CA MET A 317 -41.06 12.59 -9.39
C MET A 317 -39.62 12.36 -9.88
N LEU A 318 -38.81 11.63 -9.10
CA LEU A 318 -37.64 10.90 -9.58
C LEU A 318 -37.54 9.61 -8.75
N VAL A 319 -38.03 8.52 -9.34
CA VAL A 319 -38.04 7.18 -8.75
C VAL A 319 -36.63 6.59 -8.86
N GLY A 320 -35.92 6.55 -7.74
CA GLY A 320 -34.75 5.70 -7.54
C GLY A 320 -35.04 4.76 -6.39
N ALA A 321 -35.13 3.46 -6.66
CA ALA A 321 -35.33 2.44 -5.63
C ALA A 321 -34.11 2.42 -4.69
N GLY A 322 -34.27 2.95 -3.49
CA GLY A 322 -33.27 2.92 -2.43
C GLY A 322 -33.30 1.58 -1.70
N PHE A 323 -32.31 0.74 -1.92
CA PHE A 323 -31.92 -0.26 -0.92
C PHE A 323 -31.10 0.46 0.15
N ALA A 324 -31.72 0.72 1.30
CA ALA A 324 -31.04 1.25 2.47
C ALA A 324 -30.24 0.12 3.14
N PHE A 325 -28.92 0.13 2.95
CA PHE A 325 -28.01 -0.55 3.88
C PHE A 325 -27.68 0.44 5.01
N PRO A 326 -27.65 0.00 6.28
CA PRO A 326 -27.18 0.85 7.37
C PRO A 326 -25.69 1.13 7.14
N ILE A 327 -25.36 2.40 6.91
CA ILE A 327 -23.99 2.89 6.81
C ILE A 327 -23.58 3.32 8.22
N GLU A 328 -22.64 2.61 8.83
CA GLU A 328 -21.85 3.15 9.95
C GLU A 328 -20.96 4.26 9.38
N SER A 329 -21.28 5.50 9.72
CA SER A 329 -20.39 6.64 9.48
C SER A 329 -19.16 6.49 10.38
N VAL A 330 -18.00 6.21 9.78
CA VAL A 330 -16.71 6.34 10.47
C VAL A 330 -16.45 7.83 10.69
N PRO A 331 -16.30 8.32 11.94
CA PRO A 331 -16.03 9.74 12.17
C PRO A 331 -14.64 10.11 11.64
N MET A 332 -14.58 11.10 10.75
CA MET A 332 -13.34 11.77 10.37
C MET A 332 -12.68 12.38 11.61
N ARG A 333 -11.46 11.96 11.93
CA ARG A 333 -10.60 12.64 12.91
C ARG A 333 -9.88 13.78 12.20
N ALA A 334 -10.29 15.01 12.47
CA ALA A 334 -9.50 16.19 12.14
C ALA A 334 -8.27 16.26 13.06
N TYR A 335 -7.07 16.24 12.49
CA TYR A 335 -5.82 16.49 13.23
C TYR A 335 -5.58 18.00 13.29
N ALA A 336 -5.86 18.60 14.44
CA ALA A 336 -5.36 19.94 14.79
C ALA A 336 -4.02 19.78 15.52
N GLY A 337 -2.91 20.05 14.82
CA GLY A 337 -1.59 20.11 15.45
C GLY A 337 -1.45 21.38 16.29
N VAL A 338 -1.47 21.24 17.62
CA VAL A 338 -1.10 22.31 18.55
C VAL A 338 0.42 22.28 18.71
N GLY A 339 1.09 23.26 18.09
CA GLY A 339 2.53 23.47 18.26
C GLY A 339 2.86 23.98 19.66
N VAL A 340 3.60 23.20 20.44
CA VAL A 340 4.19 23.66 21.70
C VAL A 340 5.54 24.31 21.39
N GLY A 341 5.55 25.64 21.35
CA GLY A 341 6.78 26.42 21.25
C GLY A 341 7.64 26.27 22.51
N ARG A 342 8.88 25.83 22.34
CA ARG A 342 9.90 25.88 23.40
C ARG A 342 10.52 27.28 23.42
N SER A 343 10.09 28.12 24.36
CA SER A 343 10.76 29.37 24.68
C SER A 343 12.05 29.07 25.46
N GLY A 344 13.19 29.48 24.90
CA GLY A 344 14.45 29.53 25.63
C GLY A 344 14.37 30.52 26.78
N GLY A 345 14.80 30.09 27.96
CA GLY A 345 15.00 30.93 29.13
C GLY A 345 16.39 30.67 29.68
N GLY A 346 17.31 31.59 29.39
CA GLY A 346 18.58 31.70 30.09
C GLY A 346 18.37 32.25 31.49
N GLY A 347 19.17 31.76 32.44
CA GLY A 347 19.22 32.25 33.80
C GLY A 347 20.51 31.79 34.44
N GLY A 348 21.46 32.72 34.60
CA GLY A 348 22.73 32.47 35.28
C GLY A 348 22.57 32.36 36.79
N ALA A 349 23.59 31.81 37.42
CA ALA A 349 23.85 32.00 38.84
C ALA A 349 25.37 32.10 39.05
N LEU A 350 25.77 33.24 39.60
CA LEU A 350 27.07 33.52 40.19
C LEU A 350 26.93 33.44 41.72
N VAL A 351 28.07 33.14 42.35
CA VAL A 351 28.46 33.33 43.76
C VAL A 351 28.07 32.23 44.76
N GLY A 352 29.11 31.71 45.42
CA GLY A 352 29.10 30.86 46.60
C GLY A 352 30.43 30.15 46.77
#